data_AF-A0A2M8CR77-F1
#
_entry.id   AF-A0A2M8CR77-F1
#
_cell.length_a   1.000
_cell.length_b   1.000
_cell.length_c   1.000
_cell.angle_alpha   90.00
_cell.angle_beta   90.00
_cell.angle_gamma   90.00
#
_symmetry.space_group_name_H-M   'P 1'
#
loop_
_entity.id
_entity.type
_entity.pdbx_description
1 polymer ?
#
loop_
_entity_poly.entity_id
_entity_poly.type
_entity_poly.pdbx_seq_one_letter_code
_entity_poly.pdbx_strand_id
1 'polypeptide(L)' 'MLDERQIPYRWVDIDQDHEGEKYVLQANHGSRSIPTIVFGDGVVLVEPSNAELSAKLFKTRLE' A
#
# COMPACT_ATOMS: atom_id res chain seq x y z
N MET A 1 0.09 -7.18 10.62
CA MET A 1 -0.66 -5.90 10.72
C MET A 1 -2.02 -5.93 10.04
N LEU A 2 -2.10 -5.95 8.69
CA LEU A 2 -3.40 -5.88 7.99
C LEU A 2 -4.29 -7.08 8.30
N ASP A 3 -3.75 -8.31 8.17
CA ASP A 3 -4.47 -9.54 8.51
C ASP A 3 -4.83 -9.61 10.00
N GLU A 4 -3.85 -9.33 10.87
CA GLU A 4 -4.02 -9.33 12.34
C GLU A 4 -5.14 -8.39 12.80
N ARG A 5 -5.34 -7.27 12.10
CA ARG A 5 -6.39 -6.28 12.41
C ARG A 5 -7.62 -6.43 11.53
N GLN A 6 -7.69 -7.48 10.72
CA GLN A 6 -8.79 -7.77 9.79
C GLN A 6 -9.15 -6.58 8.90
N ILE A 7 -8.14 -5.81 8.49
CA ILE A 7 -8.34 -4.70 7.55
C ILE A 7 -8.54 -5.31 6.16
N PRO A 8 -9.62 -5.00 5.44
CA PRO A 8 -9.81 -5.50 4.09
C PRO A 8 -8.82 -4.86 3.13
N TYR A 9 -8.17 -5.67 2.30
CA TYR A 9 -7.31 -5.22 1.23
C TYR A 9 -7.40 -6.19 0.05
N ARG A 10 -7.02 -5.72 -1.13
CA ARG A 10 -6.78 -6.59 -2.28
C ARG A 10 -5.29 -6.84 -2.38
N TRP A 11 -4.89 -8.10 -2.23
CA TRP A 11 -3.52 -8.51 -2.47
C TRP A 11 -3.27 -8.64 -3.99
N VAL A 12 -2.10 -8.19 -4.44
CA VAL A 12 -1.69 -8.25 -5.84
C VAL A 12 -0.28 -8.82 -5.90
N ASP A 13 -0.12 -9.96 -6.56
CA ASP A 13 1.18 -10.52 -6.89
C ASP A 13 1.72 -9.86 -8.15
N ILE A 14 2.64 -8.92 -8.01
CA ILE A 14 3.22 -8.24 -9.17
C ILE A 14 4.19 -9.13 -9.97
N ASP A 15 4.58 -10.30 -9.46
CA ASP A 15 5.33 -11.29 -10.25
C ASP A 15 4.42 -12.00 -11.26
N GLN A 16 3.11 -12.00 -11.03
CA GLN A 16 2.11 -12.65 -11.89
C GLN A 16 1.16 -11.66 -12.59
N ASP A 17 1.11 -10.40 -12.11
CA ASP A 17 0.27 -9.33 -12.65
C ASP A 17 1.13 -8.23 -13.28
N HIS A 18 1.21 -8.23 -14.61
CA HIS A 18 1.99 -7.26 -15.36
C HIS A 18 1.48 -5.82 -15.22
N GLU A 19 0.16 -5.63 -15.06
CA GLU A 19 -0.40 -4.29 -14.84
C GLU A 19 -0.10 -3.80 -13.41
N GLY A 20 -0.11 -4.72 -12.44
CA GLY A 20 0.36 -4.46 -11.07
C GLY A 20 1.82 -4.04 -11.03
N GLU A 21 2.70 -4.76 -11.72
CA GLU A 21 4.12 -4.41 -11.84
C GLU A 21 4.32 -3.03 -12.48
N LYS A 22 3.65 -2.77 -13.62
CA LYS A 22 3.72 -1.49 -14.32
C LYS A 22 3.30 -0.33 -13.42
N TYR A 23 2.23 -0.52 -12.66
CA TYR A 23 1.77 0.48 -11.69
C TYR A 23 2.83 0.74 -10.62
N VAL A 24 3.43 -0.30 -10.02
CA VAL A 24 4.49 -0.16 -9.00
C VAL A 24 5.67 0.61 -9.57
N LEU A 25 6.16 0.26 -10.76
CA LEU A 25 7.24 0.98 -11.42
C LEU A 25 6.89 2.45 -11.63
N GLN A 26 5.66 2.76 -12.07
CA GLN A 26 5.22 4.14 -12.27
C GLN A 26 5.13 4.93 -10.95
N ALA A 27 4.50 4.34 -9.93
CA ALA A 27 4.30 4.97 -8.63
C ALA A 27 5.62 5.24 -7.89
N ASN A 28 6.63 4.40 -8.13
CA ASN A 28 7.90 4.41 -7.41
C ASN A 28 9.07 4.91 -8.28
N HIS A 29 8.78 5.75 -9.28
CA HIS A 29 9.79 6.41 -10.12
C HIS A 29 10.78 5.45 -10.79
N GLY A 30 10.28 4.30 -11.27
CA GLY A 30 11.03 3.25 -11.95
C GLY A 30 11.51 2.12 -11.03
N SER A 31 11.32 2.22 -9.72
CA SER A 31 11.70 1.17 -8.76
C SER A 31 10.60 0.14 -8.57
N ARG A 32 10.98 -1.14 -8.44
CA ARG A 32 10.05 -2.24 -8.16
C ARG A 32 9.89 -2.50 -6.65
N SER A 33 9.82 -1.44 -5.84
CA SER A 33 9.78 -1.52 -4.37
C SER A 33 8.49 -2.16 -3.87
N ILE A 34 8.62 -3.11 -2.95
CA ILE A 34 7.49 -3.79 -2.28
C ILE A 34 7.70 -3.83 -0.76
N PRO A 35 6.63 -3.72 0.04
CA PRO A 35 5.24 -3.52 -0.38
C PRO A 35 4.97 -2.08 -0.85
N THR A 36 4.16 -1.93 -1.90
CA THR A 36 3.55 -0.65 -2.31
C THR A 36 2.06 -0.72 -1.99
N ILE A 37 1.57 0.16 -1.13
CA ILE A 37 0.18 0.17 -0.65
C ILE A 37 -0.54 1.38 -1.23
N VAL A 38 -1.60 1.13 -1.98
CA VAL A 38 -2.47 2.15 -2.57
C VAL A 38 -3.75 2.22 -1.76
N PHE A 39 -4.06 3.40 -1.23
CA PHE A 39 -5.29 3.68 -0.52
C PHE A 39 -6.39 4.13 -1.49
N GLY A 40 -7.65 3.94 -1.11
CA GLY A 40 -8.80 4.33 -1.95
C GLY A 40 -8.90 5.83 -2.22
N ASP A 41 -8.20 6.66 -1.45
CA ASP A 41 -8.06 8.10 -1.66
C ASP A 41 -6.90 8.49 -2.59
N GLY A 42 -6.23 7.50 -3.19
CA GLY A 42 -5.10 7.69 -4.11
C GLY A 42 -3.76 7.93 -3.43
N VAL A 43 -3.69 7.97 -2.10
CA VAL A 43 -2.41 8.03 -1.38
C VAL A 43 -1.67 6.72 -1.56
N VAL A 44 -0.36 6.80 -1.78
CA VAL A 44 0.53 5.65 -1.92
C VAL A 44 1.57 5.69 -0.80
N LEU A 45 1.78 4.55 -0.15
CA LEU A 45 2.91 4.32 0.74
C LEU A 45 3.82 3.25 0.13
N VAL A 46 5.13 3.53 0.12
CA VAL A 46 6.16 2.66 -0.45
C VAL A 46 7.05 2.17 0.68
N GLU A 47 7.16 0.86 0.83
CA GLU A 47 7.91 0.19 1.92
C GLU A 47 7.60 0.77 3.33
N PRO A 48 6.33 1.05 3.68
CA PRO A 48 6.03 1.74 4.93
C PRO A 48 6.36 0.88 6.14
N SER A 49 6.81 1.54 7.21
CA SER A 49 6.80 0.94 8.53
C SER A 49 5.38 0.67 9.02
N ASN A 50 5.25 -0.25 9.99
CA ASN A 50 3.96 -0.50 10.67
C ASN A 50 3.40 0.78 11.33
N ALA A 51 4.27 1.70 11.76
CA ALA A 51 3.86 2.96 12.38
C ALA A 51 3.24 3.92 11.35
N GLU A 52 3.88 4.09 10.18
CA GLU A 52 3.35 4.92 9.09
C GLU A 52 2.04 4.36 8.54
N LEU A 53 1.98 3.05 8.32
CA LEU A 53 0.77 2.37 7.89
C LEU A 53 -0.37 2.55 8.91
N SER A 54 -0.08 2.41 10.21
CA SER A 54 -1.06 2.62 11.27
C SER A 54 -1.53 4.07 11.34
N ALA A 55 -0.63 5.04 11.20
CA ALA A 55 -0.98 6.46 11.21
C ALA A 55 -1.90 6.84 10.05
N LYS A 56 -1.71 6.22 8.87
CA LYS A 56 -2.58 6.42 7.71
C LYS A 56 -3.94 5.72 7.87
N LEU A 57 -3.98 4.50 8.40
CA LEU A 57 -5.21 3.71 8.56
C LEU A 57 -6.13 4.22 9.67
N PHE A 58 -5.54 4.63 10.80
CA PHE A 58 -6.27 4.88 12.04
C PHE A 58 -6.18 6.32 12.49
N LYS A 59 -5.92 7.26 11.57
CA LYS A 59 -5.91 8.69 11.89
C LYS A 59 -7.23 9.02 12.58
N THR A 60 -7.19 9.22 13.89
CA THR A 60 -8.37 9.46 14.71
C THR A 60 -9.05 10.69 14.16
N ARG A 61 -10.30 10.53 13.72
CA ARG A 61 -11.20 11.66 13.51
C ARG A 61 -11.39 12.31 14.87
N LEU A 62 -10.52 13.28 15.19
CA LEU A 62 -10.84 14.35 16.12
C LEU A 62 -11.75 15.31 15.36
N GLU A 63 -13.02 14.92 15.25
CA GLU A 63 -14.15 15.83 15.04
C GLU A 63 -15.21 15.51 16.09
#